data_AF-A0A433MW38-F1
#
_entry.id   AF-A0A433MW38-F1
#
_cell.length_a   1.000
_cell.length_b   1.000
_cell.length_c   1.000
_cell.angle_alpha   90.00
_cell.angle_beta   90.00
_cell.angle_gamma   90.00
#
_symmetry.space_group_name_H-M   'P 1'
#
loop_
_entity.id
_entity.type
_entity.pdbx_description
1 polymer ?
#
loop_
_entity_poly.entity_id
_entity_poly.type
_entity_poly.pdbx_seq_one_letter_code
_entity_poly.pdbx_strand_id
1 'polypeptide(L)'
;MEGDAHKVRQSIIIGSAIALLMFIAWNAVILGSVNSELVKDVYSSKTVFDPLQILRDGGAGEWLGILVSVFSEFAIATSFIRFVYGLLDFFKDIPVCASNNHSTRLPLYGLIIFPPMSLGMLNPSIFFTALDYAGTFCISVLGEILPALMAWKQRQQQKYSQGMNIMLVPGSWATLALVIFVSLSVIFKQILSF
;
A
#
# COMPACT_ATOMS: atom_id res chain seq x y z
N MET A 1 -2.21 10.98 28.24
CA MET A 1 -1.26 10.52 27.21
C MET A 1 -0.57 11.75 26.67
N GLU A 2 0.38 12.29 27.43
CA GLU A 2 1.17 13.43 26.98
C GLU A 2 1.88 13.09 25.67
N GLY A 3 1.83 14.03 24.73
CA GLY A 3 2.46 13.95 23.42
C GLY A 3 3.98 13.96 23.54
N ASP A 4 4.56 12.86 24.02
CA ASP A 4 5.99 12.63 24.00
C ASP A 4 6.37 12.15 22.59
N ALA A 5 6.88 13.08 21.79
CA ALA A 5 7.34 12.84 20.43
C ALA A 5 8.37 11.69 20.34
N HIS A 6 9.11 11.42 21.43
CA HIS A 6 10.05 10.32 21.49
C HIS A 6 9.35 8.96 21.48
N LYS A 7 8.26 8.80 22.25
CA LYS A 7 7.47 7.55 22.29
C LYS A 7 6.76 7.29 20.96
N VAL A 8 6.24 8.34 20.33
CA VAL A 8 5.63 8.25 18.99
C VAL A 8 6.66 7.83 17.95
N ARG A 9 7.82 8.48 17.92
CA ARG A 9 8.92 8.12 17.02
C ARG A 9 9.40 6.68 17.24
N GLN A 10 9.55 6.27 18.49
CA GLN A 10 9.97 4.91 18.83
C GLN A 10 8.93 3.87 18.38
N SER A 11 7.64 4.15 18.57
CA SER A 11 6.56 3.28 18.08
C SER A 11 6.61 3.12 16.55
N ILE A 12 6.82 4.21 15.81
CA ILE A 12 6.97 4.17 14.34
C ILE A 12 8.20 3.34 13.94
N ILE A 13 9.35 3.56 14.58
CA ILE A 13 10.59 2.84 14.24
C ILE A 13 10.43 1.34 14.52
N ILE A 14 9.90 0.97 15.68
CA ILE A 14 9.71 -0.45 16.05
C ILE A 14 8.67 -1.10 15.13
N GLY A 15 7.56 -0.41 14.85
CA GLY A 15 6.52 -0.88 13.94
C GLY A 15 7.03 -1.08 12.51
N SER A 16 7.86 -0.17 12.01
CA SER A 16 8.49 -0.32 10.69
C SER A 16 9.53 -1.43 10.68
N ALA A 17 10.35 -1.56 11.74
CA ALA A 17 11.37 -2.60 11.85
C ALA A 17 10.74 -4.00 11.86
N ILE A 18 9.64 -4.20 12.60
CA ILE A 18 8.98 -5.51 12.66
C ILE A 18 8.33 -5.88 11.31
N ALA A 19 7.69 -4.90 10.63
CA ALA A 19 7.14 -5.11 9.30
C ALA A 19 8.24 -5.48 8.28
N LEU A 20 9.39 -4.82 8.35
CA LEU A 20 10.54 -5.07 7.49
C LEU A 20 11.13 -6.47 7.71
N LEU A 21 11.31 -6.89 8.97
CA LEU A 21 11.78 -8.24 9.30
C LEU A 21 10.82 -9.32 8.78
N MET A 22 9.51 -9.13 8.96
CA MET A 22 8.50 -10.05 8.43
C MET A 22 8.56 -10.14 6.91
N PHE A 23 8.75 -9.00 6.21
CA PHE A 23 8.86 -8.97 4.76
C PHE A 23 10.14 -9.68 4.25
N ILE A 24 11.28 -9.50 4.92
CA ILE A 24 12.53 -10.22 4.56
C ILE A 24 12.35 -11.72 4.77
N ALA A 25 11.79 -12.13 5.90
CA ALA A 25 11.54 -13.54 6.19
C ALA A 25 10.61 -14.17 5.15
N TRP A 26 9.54 -13.47 4.77
CA TRP A 26 8.63 -13.90 3.71
C TRP A 26 9.35 -14.08 2.37
N ASN A 27 10.12 -13.08 1.92
CA ASN A 27 10.87 -13.19 0.67
C ASN A 27 11.88 -14.34 0.70
N ALA A 28 12.56 -14.57 1.83
CA ALA A 28 13.49 -15.69 1.99
C ALA A 28 12.78 -17.05 1.84
N VAL A 29 11.58 -17.20 2.41
CA VAL A 29 10.77 -18.41 2.26
C VAL A 29 10.33 -18.61 0.80
N ILE A 30 9.84 -17.56 0.14
CA ILE A 30 9.42 -17.65 -1.26
C ILE A 30 10.59 -17.99 -2.18
N LEU A 31 11.69 -17.24 -2.10
CA LEU A 31 12.89 -17.47 -2.91
C LEU A 31 13.53 -18.84 -2.62
N GLY A 32 13.50 -19.29 -1.36
CA GLY A 32 14.01 -20.60 -0.96
C GLY A 32 13.10 -21.77 -1.38
N SER A 33 11.81 -21.53 -1.63
CA SER A 33 10.83 -22.54 -2.05
C SER A 33 10.79 -22.77 -3.56
N VAL A 34 11.39 -21.88 -4.35
CA VAL A 34 11.39 -21.99 -5.83
C VAL A 34 12.40 -23.05 -6.29
N ASN A 35 11.89 -24.12 -6.94
CA ASN A 35 12.71 -25.13 -7.63
C ASN A 35 12.91 -24.77 -9.12
N SER A 36 14.05 -25.14 -9.71
CA SER A 36 14.41 -24.85 -11.11
C SER A 36 13.43 -25.40 -12.15
N GLU A 37 12.67 -26.44 -11.82
CA GLU A 37 11.65 -27.03 -12.71
C GLU A 37 10.37 -26.17 -12.76
N LEU A 38 9.94 -25.62 -11.62
CA LEU A 38 8.76 -24.75 -11.53
C LEU A 38 8.97 -23.40 -12.24
N VAL A 39 10.20 -22.90 -12.29
CA VAL A 39 10.54 -21.67 -13.04
C VAL A 39 10.34 -21.86 -14.55
N LYS A 40 10.58 -23.07 -15.08
CA LYS A 40 10.34 -23.36 -16.51
C LYS A 40 8.84 -23.39 -16.85
N ASP A 41 8.02 -23.87 -15.94
CA ASP A 41 6.57 -23.93 -16.12
C ASP A 41 5.91 -22.54 -15.98
N VAL A 42 6.40 -21.66 -15.10
CA VAL A 42 5.91 -20.28 -14.98
C VAL A 42 6.25 -19.42 -16.22
N TYR A 43 7.39 -19.68 -16.88
CA TYR A 43 7.74 -19.00 -18.13
C TYR A 43 6.97 -19.53 -19.34
N SER A 44 6.56 -20.80 -19.32
CA SER A 44 5.91 -21.47 -20.46
C SER A 44 4.37 -21.47 -20.36
N SER A 45 3.85 -21.43 -19.14
CA SER A 45 2.43 -21.40 -18.81
C SER A 45 2.17 -20.15 -17.99
N LYS A 46 1.26 -19.30 -18.46
CA LYS A 46 0.78 -18.08 -17.79
C LYS A 46 -0.06 -18.41 -16.54
N THR A 47 0.38 -19.36 -15.73
CA THR A 47 -0.27 -19.77 -14.48
C THR A 47 0.36 -19.01 -13.33
N VAL A 48 -0.51 -18.40 -12.51
CA VAL A 48 -0.11 -17.61 -11.35
C VAL A 48 0.59 -18.54 -10.36
N PHE A 49 1.80 -18.17 -9.94
CA PHE A 49 2.57 -18.91 -8.94
C PHE A 49 1.77 -18.97 -7.61
N ASP A 50 1.34 -20.17 -7.21
CA ASP A 50 0.69 -20.41 -5.92
C ASP A 50 1.71 -20.99 -4.92
N PRO A 51 2.30 -20.15 -4.04
CA PRO A 51 3.29 -20.60 -3.06
C PRO A 51 2.73 -21.62 -2.05
N LEU A 52 1.41 -21.69 -1.86
CA LEU A 52 0.77 -22.66 -0.97
C LEU A 52 0.77 -24.07 -1.56
N GLN A 53 0.73 -24.19 -2.90
CA GLN A 53 0.78 -25.48 -3.57
C GLN A 53 2.15 -26.14 -3.39
N ILE A 54 3.22 -25.36 -3.50
CA ILE A 54 4.60 -25.84 -3.28
C ILE A 54 4.81 -26.26 -1.82
N LEU A 55 4.21 -25.54 -0.88
CA LEU A 55 4.29 -25.87 0.55
C LEU A 55 3.48 -27.14 0.91
N ARG A 56 2.37 -27.38 0.20
CA ARG A 56 1.59 -28.62 0.31
C ARG A 56 2.35 -29.84 -0.23
N ASP A 57 3.07 -29.66 -1.34
CA ASP A 57 3.83 -30.73 -2.00
C ASP A 57 5.20 -30.99 -1.31
N GLY A 58 5.80 -29.97 -0.70
CA GLY A 58 7.15 -30.00 -0.13
C GLY A 58 7.32 -30.57 1.28
N GLY A 59 6.26 -31.04 1.95
CA GLY A 59 6.38 -31.81 3.20
C GLY A 59 5.77 -31.22 4.48
N ALA A 60 4.91 -30.19 4.40
CA ALA A 60 4.20 -29.66 5.57
C ALA A 60 2.98 -30.52 6.00
N GLY A 61 2.61 -31.54 5.23
CA GLY A 61 1.44 -32.37 5.49
C GLY A 61 0.14 -31.69 5.04
N GLU A 62 -0.76 -32.49 4.46
CA GLU A 62 -2.02 -32.03 3.85
C GLU A 62 -2.88 -31.17 4.79
N TRP A 63 -2.79 -31.42 6.11
CA TRP A 63 -3.51 -30.68 7.15
C TRP A 63 -3.09 -29.22 7.29
N LEU A 64 -1.78 -28.92 7.19
CA LEU A 64 -1.30 -27.53 7.28
C LEU A 64 -1.74 -26.71 6.07
N GLY A 65 -1.77 -27.32 4.87
CA GLY A 65 -2.29 -26.68 3.67
C GLY A 65 -3.75 -26.27 3.83
N ILE A 66 -4.60 -27.17 4.32
CA ILE A 66 -6.03 -26.89 4.54
C ILE A 66 -6.22 -25.75 5.56
N LEU A 67 -5.50 -25.80 6.68
CA LEU A 67 -5.63 -24.79 7.73
C LEU A 67 -5.22 -23.39 7.25
N VAL A 68 -4.11 -23.31 6.49
CA VAL A 68 -3.64 -22.04 5.92
C VAL A 68 -4.59 -21.52 4.84
N SER A 69 -5.12 -22.39 3.99
CA SER A 69 -6.13 -22.00 2.99
C SER A 69 -7.38 -21.40 3.64
N VAL A 70 -7.96 -22.08 4.63
CA VAL A 70 -9.14 -21.58 5.35
C VAL A 70 -8.83 -20.27 6.06
N PHE A 71 -7.69 -20.19 6.77
CA PHE A 71 -7.27 -18.95 7.42
C PHE A 71 -7.10 -17.80 6.42
N SER A 72 -6.50 -18.05 5.26
CA SER A 72 -6.30 -17.06 4.20
C SER A 72 -7.63 -16.53 3.66
N GLU A 73 -8.63 -17.39 3.43
CA GLU A 73 -9.96 -16.98 3.00
C GLU A 73 -10.62 -16.03 4.01
N PHE A 74 -10.60 -16.39 5.30
CA PHE A 74 -11.13 -15.53 6.37
C PHE A 74 -10.34 -14.22 6.51
N ALA A 75 -9.01 -14.27 6.37
CA ALA A 75 -8.14 -13.11 6.44
C ALA A 75 -8.42 -12.13 5.28
N ILE A 76 -8.56 -12.64 4.05
CA ILE A 76 -8.88 -11.85 2.86
C ILE A 76 -10.28 -11.24 3.01
N ALA A 77 -11.28 -12.01 3.45
CA ALA A 77 -12.64 -11.50 3.68
C ALA A 77 -12.65 -10.37 4.74
N THR A 78 -11.91 -10.54 5.84
CA THR A 78 -11.81 -9.55 6.91
C THR A 78 -11.02 -8.29 6.49
N SER A 79 -10.02 -8.45 5.63
CA SER A 79 -9.30 -7.32 5.04
C SER A 79 -10.18 -6.54 4.06
N PHE A 80 -10.93 -7.27 3.23
CA PHE A 80 -11.83 -6.69 2.24
C PHE A 80 -12.95 -5.87 2.88
N ILE A 81 -13.57 -6.37 3.96
CA ILE A 81 -14.63 -5.62 4.66
C ILE A 81 -14.08 -4.30 5.24
N ARG A 82 -12.86 -4.31 5.81
CA ARG A 82 -12.21 -3.10 6.33
C ARG A 82 -11.95 -2.09 5.21
N PHE A 83 -11.47 -2.57 4.06
CA PHE A 83 -11.23 -1.73 2.89
C PHE A 83 -12.52 -1.07 2.39
N VAL A 84 -13.61 -1.85 2.25
CA VAL A 84 -14.93 -1.33 1.83
C VAL A 84 -15.44 -0.27 2.80
N TYR A 85 -15.36 -0.49 4.12
CA TYR A 85 -15.76 0.51 5.10
C TYR A 85 -14.92 1.79 5.03
N GLY A 86 -13.60 1.67 4.91
CA GLY A 86 -12.72 2.83 4.76
C GLY A 86 -13.05 3.66 3.51
N LEU A 87 -13.35 3.00 2.39
CA LEU A 87 -13.68 3.68 1.15
C LEU A 87 -15.11 4.29 1.19
N LEU A 88 -16.05 3.63 1.86
CA LEU A 88 -17.39 4.18 2.09
C LEU A 88 -17.35 5.46 2.91
N ASP A 89 -16.57 5.48 4.00
CA ASP A 89 -16.43 6.67 4.84
C ASP A 89 -15.73 7.79 4.07
N PHE A 90 -14.69 7.47 3.29
CA PHE A 90 -14.07 8.43 2.38
C PHE A 90 -15.07 9.03 1.37
N PHE A 91 -15.92 8.22 0.73
CA PHE A 91 -16.92 8.72 -0.22
C PHE A 91 -18.05 9.52 0.45
N LYS A 92 -18.42 9.21 1.70
CA LYS A 92 -19.38 10.02 2.46
C LYS A 92 -18.85 11.41 2.77
N ASP A 93 -17.54 11.52 3.01
CA ASP A 93 -16.87 12.79 3.30
C ASP A 93 -16.67 13.66 2.05
N ILE A 94 -16.80 13.09 0.84
CA ILE A 94 -16.73 13.85 -0.41
C ILE A 94 -18.04 14.64 -0.62
N PRO A 95 -17.99 15.97 -0.70
CA PRO A 95 -19.18 16.82 -0.78
C PRO A 95 -20.01 16.61 -2.06
N VAL A 96 -19.40 16.08 -3.13
CA VAL A 96 -20.08 15.71 -4.39
C VAL A 96 -21.04 14.53 -4.19
N CYS A 97 -20.76 13.63 -3.26
CA CYS A 97 -21.58 12.45 -2.97
C CYS A 97 -22.50 12.66 -1.74
N ALA A 98 -22.32 13.76 -1.01
CA ALA A 98 -23.08 14.11 0.20
C ALA A 98 -24.49 14.67 -0.05
N SER A 99 -25.08 14.42 -1.23
CA SER A 99 -26.43 14.89 -1.55
C SER A 99 -27.50 14.06 -0.81
N ASN A 100 -27.95 14.63 0.30
CA ASN A 100 -29.21 14.47 1.02
C ASN A 100 -30.17 13.35 0.57
N ASN A 101 -29.87 12.09 0.89
CA ASN A 101 -30.89 11.05 1.02
C ASN A 101 -30.36 9.85 1.83
N HIS A 102 -31.12 9.40 2.82
CA HIS A 102 -30.79 8.27 3.71
C HIS A 102 -30.67 6.91 2.96
N SER A 103 -31.00 6.89 1.66
CA SER A 103 -30.98 5.72 0.76
C SER A 103 -29.72 5.61 -0.13
N THR A 104 -28.74 6.51 0.00
CA THR A 104 -27.54 6.54 -0.86
C THR A 104 -26.48 5.48 -0.53
N ARG A 105 -26.69 4.66 0.50
CA ARG A 105 -25.69 3.64 0.91
C ARG A 105 -25.51 2.54 -0.12
N LEU A 106 -26.62 1.96 -0.61
CA LEU A 106 -26.61 0.85 -1.58
C LEU A 106 -25.90 1.20 -2.91
N PRO A 107 -26.16 2.36 -3.56
CA PRO A 107 -25.43 2.70 -4.78
C PRO A 107 -23.94 2.97 -4.53
N LEU A 108 -23.55 3.41 -3.32
CA LEU A 108 -22.15 3.60 -2.95
C LEU A 108 -21.38 2.28 -2.85
N TYR A 109 -21.99 1.24 -2.27
CA TYR A 109 -21.41 -0.11 -2.28
C TYR A 109 -21.22 -0.62 -3.72
N GLY A 110 -22.20 -0.38 -4.58
CA GLY A 110 -22.10 -0.69 -6.01
C GLY A 110 -20.92 0.03 -6.66
N LEU A 111 -20.79 1.35 -6.45
CA LEU A 111 -19.70 2.14 -7.01
C LEU A 111 -18.30 1.68 -6.54
N ILE A 112 -18.19 1.17 -5.32
CA ILE A 112 -16.91 0.70 -4.76
C ILE A 112 -16.54 -0.70 -5.28
N ILE A 113 -17.51 -1.61 -5.35
CA ILE A 113 -17.25 -3.03 -5.63
C ILE A 113 -17.33 -3.32 -7.13
N PHE A 114 -18.25 -2.67 -7.85
CA PHE A 114 -18.53 -3.00 -9.25
C PHE A 114 -17.36 -2.72 -10.19
N PRO A 115 -16.65 -1.57 -10.11
CA PRO A 115 -15.48 -1.33 -10.95
C PRO A 115 -14.34 -2.34 -10.75
N PRO A 116 -13.83 -2.62 -9.53
CA PRO A 116 -12.76 -3.59 -9.36
C PRO A 116 -13.20 -5.01 -9.71
N MET A 117 -14.46 -5.39 -9.43
CA MET A 117 -14.99 -6.71 -9.81
C MET A 117 -15.09 -6.88 -11.33
N SER A 118 -15.59 -5.87 -12.04
CA SER A 118 -15.69 -5.88 -13.50
C SER A 118 -14.32 -5.96 -14.16
N LEU A 119 -13.36 -5.13 -13.72
CA LEU A 119 -11.99 -5.14 -14.24
C LEU A 119 -11.27 -6.47 -13.97
N GLY A 120 -11.46 -7.06 -12.79
CA GLY A 120 -10.90 -8.36 -12.44
C GLY A 120 -11.45 -9.50 -13.30
N MET A 121 -12.73 -9.45 -13.68
CA MET A 121 -13.35 -10.48 -14.52
C MET A 121 -12.93 -10.37 -15.99
N LEU A 122 -12.69 -9.15 -16.50
CA LEU A 122 -12.29 -8.92 -17.89
C LEU A 122 -10.84 -9.34 -18.17
N ASN A 123 -9.93 -9.09 -17.22
CA ASN A 123 -8.50 -9.36 -17.41
C ASN A 123 -7.84 -9.87 -16.12
N PRO A 124 -7.58 -11.18 -15.97
CA PRO A 124 -6.99 -11.72 -14.73
C PRO A 124 -5.57 -11.21 -14.45
N SER A 125 -4.84 -10.73 -15.47
CA SER A 125 -3.51 -10.12 -15.30
C SER A 125 -3.54 -8.64 -14.95
N ILE A 126 -4.70 -7.97 -14.95
CA ILE A 126 -4.79 -6.53 -14.67
C ILE A 126 -4.38 -6.19 -13.25
N PHE A 127 -4.51 -7.14 -12.32
CA PHE A 127 -4.21 -6.93 -10.90
C PHE A 127 -2.76 -6.48 -10.70
N PHE A 128 -1.79 -7.16 -11.30
CA PHE A 128 -0.38 -6.81 -11.14
C PHE A 128 -0.04 -5.45 -11.74
N THR A 129 -0.57 -5.15 -12.93
CA THR A 129 -0.38 -3.85 -13.58
C THR A 129 -1.04 -2.72 -12.76
N ALA A 130 -2.27 -2.92 -12.29
CA ALA A 130 -2.98 -1.96 -11.47
C ALA A 130 -2.29 -1.74 -10.11
N LEU A 131 -1.77 -2.80 -9.50
CA LEU A 131 -1.01 -2.75 -8.25
C LEU A 131 0.28 -1.95 -8.41
N ASP A 132 1.02 -2.15 -9.50
CA ASP A 132 2.27 -1.43 -9.78
C ASP A 132 2.01 0.08 -9.98
N TYR A 133 1.00 0.42 -10.79
CA TYR A 133 0.60 1.82 -10.94
C TYR A 133 0.09 2.42 -9.63
N ALA A 134 -0.84 1.75 -8.95
CA ALA A 134 -1.40 2.25 -7.70
C ALA A 134 -0.31 2.44 -6.63
N GLY A 135 0.61 1.48 -6.50
CA GLY A 135 1.74 1.56 -5.57
C GLY A 135 2.64 2.76 -5.89
N THR A 136 3.08 2.89 -7.15
CA THR A 136 3.96 3.98 -7.59
C THR A 136 3.33 5.35 -7.37
N PHE A 137 2.10 5.57 -7.86
CA PHE A 137 1.42 6.86 -7.70
C PHE A 137 1.08 7.15 -6.23
N CYS A 138 0.56 6.19 -5.48
CA CYS A 138 0.16 6.40 -4.09
C CYS A 138 1.36 6.72 -3.19
N ILE A 139 2.45 5.96 -3.32
CA ILE A 139 3.67 6.19 -2.53
C ILE A 139 4.34 7.51 -2.92
N SER A 140 4.41 7.83 -4.22
CA SER A 140 5.03 9.10 -4.66
C SER A 140 4.24 10.30 -4.14
N VAL A 141 2.90 10.25 -4.25
CA VAL A 141 2.04 11.38 -3.84
C VAL A 141 1.96 11.49 -2.32
N LEU A 142 1.66 10.41 -1.60
CA LEU A 142 1.43 10.45 -0.16
C LEU A 142 2.73 10.37 0.66
N GLY A 143 3.73 9.65 0.17
CA GLY A 143 4.99 9.42 0.87
C GLY A 143 6.03 10.50 0.62
N GLU A 144 6.05 11.13 -0.57
CA GLU A 144 7.09 12.10 -0.94
C GLU A 144 6.52 13.52 -1.09
N ILE A 145 5.53 13.70 -1.97
CA ILE A 145 5.00 15.03 -2.30
C ILE A 145 4.27 15.65 -1.10
N LEU A 146 3.38 14.89 -0.46
CA LEU A 146 2.55 15.41 0.63
C LEU A 146 3.39 15.81 1.85
N PRO A 147 4.34 15.00 2.36
CA PRO A 147 5.17 15.40 3.50
C PRO A 147 6.11 16.55 3.16
N ALA A 148 6.62 16.63 1.93
CA ALA A 148 7.42 17.77 1.46
C ALA A 148 6.60 19.06 1.48
N LEU A 149 5.35 19.01 1.02
CA LEU A 149 4.44 20.15 1.01
C LEU A 149 4.00 20.56 2.43
N MET A 150 3.75 19.58 3.32
CA MET A 150 3.49 19.82 4.74
C MET A 150 4.68 20.51 5.42
N ALA A 151 5.91 20.04 5.19
CA ALA A 151 7.11 20.67 5.71
C ALA A 151 7.31 22.11 5.17
N TRP A 152 6.98 22.36 3.90
CA TRP A 152 7.05 23.70 3.32
C TRP A 152 6.01 24.65 3.92
N LYS A 153 4.75 24.21 4.05
CA LYS A 153 3.68 25.00 4.68
C LYS A 153 3.98 25.28 6.15
N GLN A 154 4.50 24.30 6.89
CA GLN A 154 4.92 24.46 8.28
C GLN A 154 6.02 25.54 8.40
N ARG A 155 7.01 25.55 7.50
CA ARG A 155 8.05 26.59 7.45
C ARG A 155 7.47 27.98 7.18
N GLN A 156 6.45 28.10 6.32
CA GLN A 156 5.80 29.39 6.07
C GLN A 156 5.00 29.89 7.28
N GLN A 157 4.26 29.01 7.96
CA GLN A 157 3.51 29.39 9.16
C GLN A 157 4.42 29.76 10.34
N GLN A 158 5.57 29.11 10.48
CA GLN A 158 6.59 29.47 11.47
C GLN A 158 7.26 30.81 11.17
N LYS A 159 7.40 31.22 9.90
CA LYS A 159 7.87 32.57 9.56
C LYS A 159 6.89 33.67 9.95
N TYR A 160 5.58 33.36 10.02
CA TYR A 160 4.54 34.29 10.44
C TYR A 160 4.36 34.33 11.97
N SER A 161 4.69 33.23 12.67
CA SER A 161 4.67 33.13 14.13
C SER A 161 6.07 33.35 14.71
N GLN A 162 6.51 34.61 14.77
CA GLN A 162 7.76 34.98 15.44
C GLN A 162 7.73 34.53 16.91
N GLY A 163 8.49 33.51 17.29
CA GLY A 163 8.78 33.25 18.71
C GLY A 163 9.11 31.83 19.16
N MET A 164 8.86 30.77 18.38
CA MET A 164 9.10 29.40 18.85
C MET A 164 10.00 28.61 17.89
N ASN A 165 11.32 28.73 18.10
CA ASN A 165 12.34 27.94 17.42
C ASN A 165 12.26 26.47 17.86
N ILE A 166 11.38 25.69 17.24
CA ILE A 166 11.48 24.23 17.25
C ILE A 166 11.90 23.81 15.83
N MET A 167 13.20 23.89 15.60
CA MET A 167 13.85 23.47 14.37
C MET A 167 14.00 21.95 14.39
N LEU A 168 13.03 21.22 13.84
CA LEU A 168 13.04 19.74 13.85
C LEU A 168 13.63 19.07 12.61
N VAL A 169 14.23 19.82 11.66
CA VAL A 169 15.09 19.22 10.62
C VAL A 169 16.18 20.22 10.17
N PRO A 170 17.48 19.94 10.37
CA PRO A 170 18.56 20.72 9.79
C PRO A 170 18.71 20.33 8.31
N GLY A 171 17.97 20.99 7.43
CA GLY A 171 18.02 20.70 6.00
C GLY A 171 17.49 21.89 5.19
N SER A 172 18.40 22.55 4.48
CA SER A 172 18.15 23.74 3.64
C SER A 172 17.06 23.49 2.59
N TRP A 173 16.58 24.55 1.94
CA TRP A 173 15.73 24.49 0.73
C TRP A 173 16.20 23.43 -0.29
N ALA A 174 17.50 23.15 -0.33
CA ALA A 174 18.10 22.14 -1.19
C ALA A 174 17.61 20.71 -0.92
N THR A 175 17.34 20.30 0.32
CA THR A 175 16.87 18.93 0.60
C THR A 175 15.44 18.72 0.12
N LEU A 176 14.58 19.74 0.24
CA LEU A 176 13.22 19.69 -0.30
C LEU A 176 13.22 19.72 -1.83
N ALA A 177 14.04 20.57 -2.44
CA ALA A 177 14.21 20.61 -3.89
C ALA A 177 14.77 19.27 -4.43
N LEU A 178 15.69 18.63 -3.70
CA LEU A 178 16.26 17.34 -4.07
C LEU A 178 15.21 16.22 -3.99
N VAL A 179 14.42 16.14 -2.91
CA VAL A 179 13.32 15.14 -2.81
C VAL A 179 12.32 15.35 -3.94
N ILE A 180 11.86 16.58 -4.17
CA ILE A 180 10.93 16.89 -5.27
C ILE A 180 11.52 16.53 -6.63
N PHE A 181 12.80 16.80 -6.86
CA PHE A 181 13.50 16.45 -8.09
C PHE A 181 13.65 14.94 -8.28
N VAL A 182 13.93 14.20 -7.20
CA VAL A 182 13.99 12.72 -7.23
C VAL A 182 12.61 12.14 -7.53
N SER A 183 11.55 12.62 -6.88
CA SER A 183 10.16 12.21 -7.18
C SER A 183 9.77 12.49 -8.63
N LEU A 184 10.06 13.70 -9.14
CA LEU A 184 9.83 14.07 -10.53
C LEU A 184 10.61 13.18 -11.51
N SER A 185 11.85 12.82 -11.16
CA SER A 185 12.69 11.94 -11.99
C SER A 185 12.14 10.51 -12.05
N VAL A 186 11.61 9.98 -10.95
CA VAL A 186 10.97 8.66 -10.89
C VAL A 186 9.69 8.64 -11.73
N ILE A 187 8.83 9.66 -11.58
CA ILE A 187 7.59 9.78 -12.36
C ILE A 187 7.90 9.94 -13.86
N PHE A 188 8.91 10.75 -14.20
CA PHE A 188 9.34 10.95 -15.59
C PHE A 188 9.90 9.66 -16.20
N LYS A 189 10.67 8.87 -15.44
CA LYS A 189 11.14 7.53 -15.85
C LYS A 189 9.99 6.56 -16.09
N GLN A 190 8.97 6.57 -15.22
CA GLN A 190 7.79 5.71 -15.37
C GLN A 190 6.98 6.07 -16.63
N ILE A 191 6.87 7.36 -16.95
CA ILE A 191 6.18 7.85 -18.17
C ILE A 191 6.97 7.56 -19.44
N LEU A 192 8.30 7.59 -19.39
CA LEU A 192 9.16 7.36 -20.56
C LEU A 192 9.39 5.86 -20.84
N SER A 193 9.03 4.99 -19.89
CA SER A 193 9.02 3.53 -20.05
C SER A 193 7.69 3.00 -20.64
N PHE A 194 6.79 3.90 -21.02
CA PHE A 194 5.56 3.61 -21.76
C PHE A 194 5.84 3.45 -23.26
#